data_AF-H5UPJ4-F1
#
_entry.id   AF-H5UPJ4-F1
#
_cell.length_a   1.000
_cell.length_b   1.000
_cell.length_c   1.000
_cell.angle_alpha   90.00
_cell.angle_beta   90.00
_cell.angle_gamma   90.00
#
_symmetry.space_group_name_H-M   'P 1'
#
loop_
_entity.id
_entity.type
_entity.pdbx_description
1 polymer ?
#
loop_
_entity_poly.entity_id
_entity_poly.type
_entity_poly.pdbx_seq_one_letter_code
_entity_poly.pdbx_strand_id
1 'polypeptide(L)'
;MRSRLARRQAAASVTGEGVVLTSTRPEAVVAWARRGLGPLVVAPVGRWTLVAPAGRPKARYPYDDAVRTLAGRPASRRMRPAVGFFRVGRQAVVTVHPPHRWAATRWLIWTPRDGVVRPRGLPVATPEDVVHAAGRDSAETIAAVTEIVGDVGASAQEILAALLGVLDLPGVDVLTGAVAAADLVDARLVVPHDRYARAFDRVVRERDGEQAEDVDDAEGPAAGALRRGLRADPRHDPHPGPHPDPHAEERRR
;
A
#
# COMPACT_ATOMS: atom_id res chain seq x y z
N MET A 1 -13.19 13.99 -32.60
CA MET A 1 -12.20 14.79 -31.83
C MET A 1 -12.42 14.81 -30.31
N ARG A 2 -13.66 14.87 -29.78
CA ARG A 2 -13.95 14.93 -28.33
C ARG A 2 -13.50 13.71 -27.49
N SER A 3 -13.34 12.53 -28.09
CA SER A 3 -12.95 11.30 -27.38
C SER A 3 -11.46 11.24 -26.97
N ARG A 4 -10.57 11.91 -27.71
CA ARG A 4 -9.14 12.00 -27.34
C ARG A 4 -8.92 12.95 -26.18
N LEU A 5 -9.62 14.10 -26.16
CA LEU A 5 -9.51 15.08 -25.07
C LEU A 5 -10.06 14.55 -23.74
N ALA A 6 -11.18 13.82 -23.75
CA ALA A 6 -11.71 13.19 -22.53
C ALA A 6 -10.80 12.07 -22.01
N ARG A 7 -10.17 11.27 -22.89
CA ARG A 7 -9.11 10.32 -22.50
C ARG A 7 -7.88 11.03 -21.92
N ARG A 8 -7.51 12.17 -22.49
CA ARG A 8 -6.36 12.98 -22.05
C ARG A 8 -6.63 13.64 -20.70
N GLN A 9 -7.85 14.10 -20.45
CA GLN A 9 -8.28 14.67 -19.17
C GLN A 9 -8.47 13.62 -18.07
N ALA A 10 -8.92 12.40 -18.40
CA ALA A 10 -8.95 11.28 -17.46
C ALA A 10 -7.53 10.80 -17.08
N ALA A 11 -6.58 10.91 -18.01
CA ALA A 11 -5.17 10.62 -17.77
C ALA A 11 -4.42 11.75 -17.04
N ALA A 12 -5.00 12.96 -16.93
CA ALA A 12 -4.28 14.17 -16.51
C ALA A 12 -4.10 14.33 -14.99
N SER A 13 -4.53 13.38 -14.15
CA SER A 13 -4.40 13.56 -12.69
C SER A 13 -3.89 12.35 -11.91
N VAL A 14 -3.19 11.41 -12.55
CA VAL A 14 -2.36 10.44 -11.82
C VAL A 14 -1.01 10.36 -12.51
N THR A 15 -0.18 11.37 -12.24
CA THR A 15 1.27 11.33 -12.44
C THR A 15 1.81 10.07 -11.76
N GLY A 16 2.73 9.37 -12.43
CA GLY A 16 3.15 8.05 -12.02
C GLY A 16 3.69 8.02 -10.60
N GLU A 17 3.01 7.27 -9.75
CA GLU A 17 3.43 6.98 -8.38
C GLU A 17 3.49 5.47 -8.15
N GLY A 18 3.35 4.68 -9.22
CA GLY A 18 3.62 3.26 -9.17
C GLY A 18 3.52 2.56 -10.51
N VAL A 19 4.29 1.49 -10.64
CA VAL A 19 4.35 0.62 -11.82
C VAL A 19 4.35 -0.85 -11.39
N VAL A 20 3.75 -1.71 -12.20
CA VAL A 20 3.88 -3.16 -12.10
C VAL A 20 4.48 -3.70 -13.39
N LEU A 21 5.46 -4.58 -13.25
CA LEU A 21 6.18 -5.21 -14.34
C LEU A 21 5.92 -6.72 -14.31
N THR A 22 5.60 -7.28 -15.47
CA THR A 22 5.51 -8.73 -15.68
C THR A 22 6.08 -9.09 -17.04
N SER A 23 6.72 -10.26 -17.17
CA SER A 23 7.19 -10.79 -18.46
C SER A 23 6.06 -11.36 -19.34
N THR A 24 4.81 -11.25 -18.88
CA THR A 24 3.63 -11.74 -19.59
C THR A 24 3.23 -10.80 -20.73
N ARG A 25 2.63 -11.36 -21.79
CA ARG A 25 2.06 -10.59 -22.91
C ARG A 25 0.98 -9.59 -22.47
N PRO A 26 0.89 -8.40 -23.11
CA PRO A 26 -0.08 -7.36 -22.76
C PRO A 26 -1.54 -7.82 -22.73
N GLU A 27 -1.94 -8.77 -23.56
CA GLU A 27 -3.32 -9.25 -23.67
C GLU A 27 -3.83 -9.88 -22.37
N ALA A 28 -2.98 -10.67 -21.69
CA ALA A 28 -3.33 -11.27 -20.41
C ALA A 28 -3.42 -10.20 -19.31
N VAL A 29 -2.55 -9.19 -19.37
CA VAL A 29 -2.53 -8.06 -18.44
C VAL A 29 -3.78 -7.19 -18.63
N VAL A 30 -4.20 -6.92 -19.87
CA VAL A 30 -5.46 -6.22 -20.19
C VAL A 30 -6.66 -6.98 -19.63
N ALA A 31 -6.71 -8.31 -19.81
CA ALA A 31 -7.79 -9.13 -19.28
C ALA A 31 -7.85 -9.09 -17.74
N TRP A 32 -6.70 -9.05 -17.06
CA TRP A 32 -6.63 -8.81 -15.62
C TRP A 32 -7.05 -7.38 -15.28
N ALA A 33 -6.52 -6.34 -15.92
CA ALA A 33 -6.86 -4.93 -15.69
C ALA A 33 -8.37 -4.64 -15.79
N ARG A 34 -9.07 -5.28 -16.74
CA ARG A 34 -10.54 -5.18 -16.87
C ARG A 34 -11.34 -5.65 -15.66
N ARG A 35 -10.73 -6.48 -14.80
CA ARG A 35 -11.31 -6.99 -13.54
C ARG A 35 -10.86 -6.19 -12.31
N GLY A 36 -10.31 -4.99 -12.51
CA GLY A 36 -9.81 -4.12 -11.44
C GLY A 36 -10.85 -3.14 -10.93
N LEU A 37 -10.41 -2.26 -10.03
CA LEU A 37 -11.23 -1.18 -9.48
C LEU A 37 -10.99 0.15 -10.20
N GLY A 38 -9.77 0.40 -10.68
CA GLY A 38 -9.42 1.65 -11.35
C GLY A 38 -8.94 1.47 -12.80
N PRO A 39 -8.95 2.56 -13.59
CA PRO A 39 -8.35 2.57 -14.92
C PRO A 39 -6.83 2.40 -14.81
N LEU A 40 -6.27 1.58 -15.69
CA LEU A 40 -4.85 1.29 -15.78
C LEU A 40 -4.35 1.53 -17.20
N VAL A 41 -3.14 2.04 -17.36
CA VAL A 41 -2.40 1.95 -18.63
C VAL A 41 -1.61 0.66 -18.64
N VAL A 42 -1.64 -0.03 -19.78
CA VAL A 42 -0.83 -1.23 -20.07
C VAL A 42 0.01 -0.96 -21.30
N ALA A 43 1.33 -1.11 -21.21
CA ALA A 43 2.23 -0.88 -22.34
C ALA A 43 3.32 -1.97 -22.40
N PRO A 44 3.63 -2.52 -23.58
CA PRO A 44 4.84 -3.33 -23.75
C PRO A 44 6.08 -2.43 -23.68
N VAL A 45 7.09 -2.83 -22.91
CA VAL A 45 8.37 -2.11 -22.76
C VAL A 45 9.51 -3.14 -22.75
N GLY A 46 10.14 -3.34 -23.90
CA GLY A 46 11.13 -4.40 -24.09
C GLY A 46 10.51 -5.78 -23.85
N ARG A 47 11.13 -6.57 -22.96
CA ARG A 47 10.60 -7.90 -22.56
C ARG A 47 9.48 -7.85 -21.52
N TRP A 48 9.17 -6.66 -21.00
CA TRP A 48 8.21 -6.46 -19.92
C TRP A 48 6.89 -5.91 -20.46
N THR A 49 5.80 -6.22 -19.77
CA THR A 49 4.57 -5.42 -19.82
C THR A 49 4.51 -4.57 -18.56
N LEU A 50 4.49 -3.25 -18.76
CA LEU A 50 4.31 -2.25 -17.72
C LEU A 50 2.83 -1.96 -17.50
N VAL A 51 2.45 -1.83 -16.24
CA VAL A 51 1.13 -1.38 -15.81
C VAL A 51 1.28 -0.18 -14.89
N ALA A 52 0.53 0.88 -15.14
CA ALA A 52 0.49 2.06 -14.29
C ALA A 52 -0.97 2.51 -14.01
N PRO A 53 -1.25 3.13 -12.86
CA PRO A 53 -2.52 3.81 -12.63
C PRO A 53 -2.80 4.90 -13.68
N ALA A 54 -4.06 5.08 -14.06
CA ALA A 54 -4.44 6.02 -15.11
C ALA A 54 -5.67 6.88 -14.77
N GLY A 55 -6.00 6.99 -13.47
CA GLY A 55 -7.16 7.70 -12.99
C GLY A 55 -7.68 7.14 -11.66
N ARG A 56 -8.76 7.73 -11.16
CA ARG A 56 -9.36 7.35 -9.86
C ARG A 56 -10.01 5.95 -9.92
N PRO A 57 -9.85 5.12 -8.88
CA PRO A 57 -10.61 3.89 -8.71
C PRO A 57 -12.10 4.14 -8.57
N LYS A 58 -12.89 3.16 -9.00
CA LYS A 58 -14.33 3.05 -8.75
C LYS A 58 -14.55 2.30 -7.44
N ALA A 59 -14.03 2.84 -6.34
CA ALA A 59 -14.22 2.29 -5.00
C ALA A 59 -14.27 3.44 -3.99
N ARG A 60 -14.89 3.20 -2.84
CA ARG A 60 -14.96 4.16 -1.73
C ARG A 60 -13.69 4.10 -0.89
N TYR A 61 -13.45 5.14 -0.10
CA TYR A 61 -12.43 5.13 0.96
C TYR A 61 -12.55 3.84 1.80
N PRO A 62 -11.43 3.17 2.16
CA PRO A 62 -10.03 3.55 1.93
C PRO A 62 -9.43 3.10 0.57
N TYR A 63 -10.25 2.60 -0.35
CA TYR A 63 -9.85 2.01 -1.64
C TYR A 63 -9.95 2.98 -2.83
N ASP A 64 -10.11 4.27 -2.57
CA ASP A 64 -10.19 5.34 -3.58
C ASP A 64 -8.81 5.85 -4.04
N ASP A 65 -7.72 5.30 -3.50
CA ASP A 65 -6.35 5.53 -3.92
C ASP A 65 -5.91 4.51 -4.98
N ALA A 66 -5.56 4.99 -6.18
CA ALA A 66 -5.22 4.12 -7.31
C ALA A 66 -3.91 3.35 -7.12
N VAL A 67 -2.92 3.97 -6.48
CA VAL A 67 -1.59 3.40 -6.25
C VAL A 67 -1.69 2.30 -5.21
N ARG A 68 -2.32 2.58 -4.06
CA ARG A 68 -2.56 1.60 -2.99
C ARG A 68 -3.42 0.45 -3.46
N THR A 69 -4.47 0.75 -4.24
CA THR A 69 -5.33 -0.28 -4.83
C THR A 69 -4.56 -1.18 -5.78
N LEU A 70 -3.67 -0.63 -6.60
CA LEU A 70 -2.84 -1.41 -7.51
C LEU A 70 -1.80 -2.25 -6.75
N ALA A 71 -1.13 -1.67 -5.75
CA ALA A 71 -0.16 -2.38 -4.91
C ALA A 71 -0.81 -3.56 -4.17
N GLY A 72 -2.00 -3.37 -3.60
CA GLY A 72 -2.75 -4.43 -2.92
C GLY A 72 -3.29 -5.52 -3.83
N ARG A 73 -3.23 -5.34 -5.16
CA ARG A 73 -3.92 -6.21 -6.11
C ARG A 73 -3.07 -7.45 -6.46
N PRO A 74 -3.54 -8.67 -6.16
CA PRO A 74 -2.81 -9.86 -6.57
C PRO A 74 -2.68 -9.98 -8.10
N ALA A 75 -1.46 -10.24 -8.57
CA ALA A 75 -1.23 -10.64 -9.95
C ALA A 75 -1.93 -11.99 -10.21
N SER A 76 -2.60 -12.08 -11.36
CA SER A 76 -3.23 -13.35 -11.79
C SER A 76 -2.17 -14.43 -12.04
N ARG A 77 -2.56 -15.70 -12.00
CA ARG A 77 -1.64 -16.83 -12.28
C ARG A 77 -0.88 -16.70 -13.59
N ARG A 78 -1.47 -16.08 -14.62
CA ARG A 78 -0.84 -15.88 -15.93
C ARG A 78 0.12 -14.70 -15.97
N MET A 79 0.05 -13.79 -14.99
CA MET A 79 0.92 -12.62 -14.88
C MET A 79 2.13 -12.86 -13.99
N ARG A 80 2.21 -14.01 -13.33
CA ARG A 80 3.32 -14.31 -12.41
C ARG A 80 4.49 -14.93 -13.20
N PRO A 81 5.74 -14.58 -12.91
CA PRO A 81 6.16 -13.63 -11.88
C PRO A 81 5.85 -12.16 -12.24
N ALA A 82 5.61 -11.34 -11.23
CA ALA A 82 5.48 -9.90 -11.38
C ALA A 82 6.10 -9.17 -10.18
N VAL A 83 6.58 -7.95 -10.42
CA VAL A 83 7.11 -7.06 -9.40
C VAL A 83 6.47 -5.68 -9.55
N GLY A 84 6.03 -5.09 -8.44
CA GLY A 84 5.46 -3.76 -8.39
C GLY A 84 6.32 -2.81 -7.57
N PHE A 85 6.39 -1.55 -7.99
CA PHE A 85 7.14 -0.46 -7.36
C PHE A 85 6.19 0.71 -7.17
N PHE A 86 6.02 1.19 -5.94
CA PHE A 86 5.01 2.18 -5.60
C PHE A 86 5.55 3.18 -4.59
N ARG A 87 5.31 4.47 -4.83
CA ARG A 87 5.47 5.52 -3.84
C ARG A 87 4.15 5.70 -3.12
N VAL A 88 4.09 5.35 -1.84
CA VAL A 88 2.91 5.54 -1.01
C VAL A 88 3.22 6.61 0.04
N GLY A 89 2.85 7.85 -0.25
CA GLY A 89 3.26 9.01 0.55
C GLY A 89 4.79 9.14 0.55
N ARG A 90 5.40 8.94 1.73
CA ARG A 90 6.87 8.95 1.91
C ARG A 90 7.50 7.57 1.86
N GLN A 91 6.72 6.51 1.68
CA GLN A 91 7.20 5.12 1.72
C GLN A 91 7.49 4.63 0.31
N ALA A 92 8.56 3.85 0.17
CA ALA A 92 8.80 3.01 -1.00
C ALA A 92 8.19 1.64 -0.71
N VAL A 93 7.29 1.18 -1.58
CA VAL A 93 6.61 -0.11 -1.45
C VAL A 93 6.94 -0.94 -2.68
N VAL A 94 7.46 -2.13 -2.45
CA VAL A 94 7.72 -3.13 -3.49
C VAL A 94 6.85 -4.34 -3.22
N THR A 95 6.11 -4.78 -4.23
CA THR A 95 5.30 -6.00 -4.17
C THR A 95 5.92 -7.07 -5.05
N VAL A 96 6.12 -8.26 -4.49
CA VAL A 96 6.65 -9.42 -5.21
C VAL A 96 5.53 -10.44 -5.37
N HIS A 97 5.25 -10.79 -6.62
CA HIS A 97 4.30 -11.82 -6.99
C HIS A 97 5.07 -13.03 -7.55
N PRO A 98 5.45 -13.99 -6.70
CA PRO A 98 6.24 -15.16 -7.10
C PRO A 98 5.55 -16.00 -8.18
N PRO A 99 6.30 -16.75 -9.01
CA PRO A 99 5.76 -17.56 -10.11
C PRO A 99 4.82 -18.67 -9.63
N HIS A 100 4.97 -19.10 -8.38
CA HIS A 100 4.25 -20.22 -7.83
C HIS A 100 2.75 -19.92 -7.59
N ARG A 101 1.89 -20.87 -7.97
CA ARG A 101 0.43 -20.66 -8.05
C ARG A 101 -0.26 -20.42 -6.70
N TRP A 102 0.34 -20.86 -5.60
CA TRP A 102 -0.19 -20.69 -4.23
C TRP A 102 0.60 -19.69 -3.41
N ALA A 103 1.70 -19.14 -3.94
CA ALA A 103 2.51 -18.23 -3.17
C ALA A 103 1.80 -16.88 -3.03
N ALA A 104 1.78 -16.39 -1.80
CA ALA A 104 1.19 -15.10 -1.47
C ALA A 104 2.02 -13.94 -2.04
N THR A 105 1.39 -12.78 -2.25
CA THR A 105 2.13 -11.55 -2.53
C THR A 105 2.99 -11.20 -1.32
N ARG A 106 4.27 -10.93 -1.57
CA ARG A 106 5.24 -10.52 -0.54
C ARG A 106 5.54 -9.03 -0.67
N TRP A 107 5.87 -8.40 0.46
CA TRP A 107 5.93 -6.96 0.58
C TRP A 107 7.27 -6.53 1.17
N LEU A 108 7.95 -5.62 0.49
CA LEU A 108 9.06 -4.85 1.05
C LEU A 108 8.56 -3.42 1.18
N ILE A 109 8.53 -2.91 2.41
CA ILE A 109 8.18 -1.52 2.69
C ILE A 109 9.43 -0.86 3.26
N TRP A 110 9.82 0.25 2.66
CA TRP A 110 10.93 1.07 3.12
C TRP A 110 10.42 2.47 3.49
N THR A 111 10.94 3.03 4.57
CA THR A 111 10.64 4.40 5.00
C THR A 111 11.92 5.20 5.26
N PRO A 112 11.90 6.51 5.01
CA PRO A 112 13.00 7.38 5.39
C PRO A 112 13.27 7.25 6.90
N ARG A 113 14.54 7.24 7.28
CA ARG A 113 15.04 7.09 8.66
C ARG A 113 14.96 5.68 9.26
N ASP A 114 13.96 4.87 8.93
CA ASP A 114 13.80 3.53 9.51
C ASP A 114 14.28 2.40 8.59
N GLY A 115 14.48 2.68 7.30
CA GLY A 115 14.88 1.66 6.33
C GLY A 115 13.74 0.69 6.04
N VAL A 116 14.06 -0.61 5.93
CA VAL A 116 13.05 -1.66 5.69
C VAL A 116 12.22 -1.90 6.94
N VAL A 117 10.90 -1.69 6.83
CA VAL A 117 9.92 -1.87 7.89
C VAL A 117 9.09 -3.13 7.64
N ARG A 118 8.85 -3.91 8.71
CA ARG A 118 8.01 -5.10 8.63
C ARG A 118 6.54 -4.74 8.50
N PRO A 119 5.85 -5.10 7.41
CA PRO A 119 4.42 -4.89 7.28
C PRO A 119 3.62 -5.74 8.28
N ARG A 120 2.58 -5.15 8.88
CA ARG A 120 1.69 -5.88 9.81
C ARG A 120 0.75 -6.80 9.03
N GLY A 121 0.70 -8.07 9.40
CA GLY A 121 -0.22 -9.05 8.81
C GLY A 121 0.03 -9.41 7.34
N LEU A 122 1.15 -8.98 6.76
CA LEU A 122 1.50 -9.27 5.37
C LEU A 122 2.82 -10.04 5.26
N PRO A 123 2.96 -10.98 4.31
CA PRO A 123 4.22 -11.67 4.07
C PRO A 123 5.33 -10.69 3.66
N VAL A 124 6.49 -10.80 4.30
CA VAL A 124 7.66 -9.95 4.03
C VAL A 124 8.40 -10.46 2.78
N ALA A 125 8.79 -9.56 1.89
CA ALA A 125 9.71 -9.83 0.79
C ALA A 125 11.16 -9.52 1.23
N THR A 126 12.09 -10.39 0.85
CA THR A 126 13.53 -10.15 1.02
C THR A 126 14.13 -9.52 -0.24
N PRO A 127 15.36 -8.94 -0.18
CA PRO A 127 16.10 -8.52 -1.37
C PRO A 127 16.17 -9.62 -2.45
N GLU A 128 16.37 -10.87 -2.05
CA GLU A 128 16.43 -12.03 -2.96
C GLU A 128 15.09 -12.24 -3.67
N ASP A 129 13.96 -12.12 -2.97
CA ASP A 129 12.63 -12.23 -3.60
C ASP A 129 12.46 -11.19 -4.72
N VAL A 130 12.94 -9.95 -4.50
CA VAL A 130 12.86 -8.85 -5.47
C VAL A 130 13.75 -9.12 -6.68
N VAL A 131 15.01 -9.51 -6.44
CA VAL A 131 15.98 -9.84 -7.49
C VAL A 131 15.50 -11.01 -8.35
N HIS A 132 14.97 -12.05 -7.72
CA HIS A 132 14.45 -13.22 -8.41
C HIS A 132 13.23 -12.87 -9.27
N ALA A 133 12.32 -12.04 -8.77
CA ALA A 133 11.18 -11.58 -9.55
C ALA A 133 11.56 -10.71 -10.77
N ALA A 134 12.70 -10.01 -10.69
CA ALA A 134 13.29 -9.27 -11.81
C ALA A 134 14.03 -10.16 -12.82
N GLY A 135 14.31 -11.43 -12.47
CA GLY A 135 15.09 -12.37 -13.27
C GLY A 135 16.58 -12.01 -13.33
N ARG A 136 17.14 -11.50 -12.23
CA ARG A 136 18.54 -11.02 -12.12
C ARG A 136 19.32 -11.77 -11.03
N ASP A 137 19.16 -13.09 -10.95
CA ASP A 137 19.72 -13.92 -9.87
C ASP A 137 21.27 -13.92 -9.85
N SER A 138 21.86 -12.92 -9.20
CA SER A 138 23.29 -12.85 -8.89
C SER A 138 23.52 -12.32 -7.48
N ALA A 139 24.57 -12.83 -6.81
CA ALA A 139 24.94 -12.39 -5.46
C ALA A 139 25.28 -10.90 -5.40
N GLU A 140 25.90 -10.38 -6.47
CA GLU A 140 26.21 -8.96 -6.62
C GLU A 140 24.94 -8.09 -6.69
N THR A 141 23.93 -8.51 -7.44
CA THR A 141 22.65 -7.78 -7.53
C THR A 141 21.91 -7.81 -6.19
N ILE A 142 21.94 -8.94 -5.48
CA ILE A 142 21.35 -9.06 -4.14
C ILE A 142 22.05 -8.11 -3.16
N ALA A 143 23.38 -8.05 -3.18
CA ALA A 143 24.15 -7.14 -2.35
C ALA A 143 23.81 -5.67 -2.66
N ALA A 144 23.74 -5.29 -3.94
CA ALA A 144 23.38 -3.94 -4.35
C ALA A 144 21.95 -3.55 -3.94
N VAL A 145 20.97 -4.45 -4.08
CA VAL A 145 19.60 -4.22 -3.61
C VAL A 145 19.58 -4.04 -2.09
N THR A 146 20.35 -4.85 -1.35
CA THR A 146 20.47 -4.77 0.11
C THR A 146 21.07 -3.44 0.55
N GLU A 147 22.11 -2.97 -0.14
CA GLU A 147 22.73 -1.66 0.09
C GLU A 147 21.73 -0.52 -0.15
N ILE A 148 21.02 -0.54 -1.28
CA ILE A 148 20.01 0.48 -1.61
C ILE A 148 18.96 0.58 -0.51
N VAL A 149 18.35 -0.54 -0.10
CA VAL A 149 17.29 -0.51 0.94
C VAL A 149 17.85 -0.23 2.34
N GLY A 150 19.17 -0.29 2.52
CA GLY A 150 19.87 0.12 3.74
C GLY A 150 20.12 1.63 3.84
N ASP A 151 20.04 2.37 2.74
CA ASP A 151 20.18 3.83 2.77
C ASP A 151 18.93 4.48 3.37
N VAL A 152 19.02 4.93 4.62
CA VAL A 152 17.93 5.60 5.34
C VAL A 152 17.86 7.11 5.08
N GLY A 153 18.88 7.67 4.42
CA GLY A 153 19.00 9.10 4.10
C GLY A 153 18.31 9.48 2.78
N ALA A 154 18.10 8.52 1.89
CA ALA A 154 17.38 8.68 0.64
C ALA A 154 15.90 9.06 0.82
N SER A 155 15.26 9.42 -0.27
CA SER A 155 13.81 9.52 -0.42
C SER A 155 13.23 8.24 -1.04
N ALA A 156 11.93 8.00 -0.86
CA ALA A 156 11.27 6.85 -1.47
C ALA A 156 11.41 6.81 -3.01
N GLN A 157 11.42 7.97 -3.65
CA GLN A 157 11.59 8.05 -5.11
C GLN A 157 13.01 7.66 -5.53
N GLU A 158 14.03 8.09 -4.79
CA GLU A 158 15.43 7.71 -5.03
C GLU A 158 15.64 6.20 -4.83
N ILE A 159 15.09 5.64 -3.74
CA ILE A 159 15.13 4.19 -3.49
C ILE A 159 14.50 3.41 -4.64
N LEU A 160 13.28 3.75 -5.05
CA LEU A 160 12.60 3.02 -6.12
C LEU A 160 13.30 3.19 -7.48
N ALA A 161 13.83 4.37 -7.77
CA ALA A 161 14.60 4.61 -9.00
C ALA A 161 15.91 3.81 -9.00
N ALA A 162 16.64 3.78 -7.88
CA ALA A 162 17.85 2.99 -7.72
C ALA A 162 17.58 1.49 -7.88
N LEU A 163 16.49 0.98 -7.28
CA LEU A 163 16.07 -0.42 -7.45
C LEU A 163 15.77 -0.77 -8.90
N LEU A 164 14.98 0.06 -9.61
CA LEU A 164 14.70 -0.16 -11.03
C LEU A 164 15.99 -0.15 -11.87
N GLY A 165 16.92 0.75 -11.56
CA GLY A 165 18.22 0.85 -12.23
C GLY A 165 19.10 -0.38 -12.01
N VAL A 166 19.33 -0.79 -10.76
CA VAL A 166 20.16 -1.96 -10.42
C VAL A 166 19.59 -3.25 -10.98
N LEU A 167 18.26 -3.39 -11.01
CA LEU A 167 17.59 -4.56 -11.58
C LEU A 167 17.51 -4.52 -13.12
N ASP A 168 17.95 -3.43 -13.74
CA ASP A 168 17.82 -3.12 -15.18
C ASP A 168 16.39 -3.43 -15.66
N LEU A 169 15.45 -2.76 -14.97
CA LEU A 169 14.01 -2.81 -15.19
C LEU A 169 13.51 -1.50 -15.79
N PRO A 170 12.57 -1.55 -16.74
CA PRO A 170 12.00 -0.34 -17.31
C PRO A 170 11.04 0.35 -16.33
N GLY A 171 10.75 1.63 -16.60
CA GLY A 171 9.65 2.35 -15.95
C GLY A 171 10.08 3.41 -14.94
N VAL A 172 11.38 3.68 -14.79
CA VAL A 172 11.87 4.79 -13.95
C VAL A 172 11.25 6.13 -14.36
N ASP A 173 11.21 6.44 -15.66
CA ASP A 173 10.64 7.69 -16.17
C ASP A 173 9.13 7.79 -15.92
N VAL A 174 8.44 6.65 -15.94
CA VAL A 174 7.02 6.60 -15.59
C VAL A 174 6.83 6.84 -14.11
N LEU A 175 7.65 6.21 -13.27
CA LEU A 175 7.59 6.31 -11.82
C LEU A 175 7.97 7.70 -11.29
N THR A 176 8.88 8.40 -11.97
CA THR A 176 9.26 9.78 -11.61
C THR A 176 8.31 10.82 -12.19
N GLY A 177 7.39 10.39 -13.06
CA GLY A 177 6.48 11.29 -13.80
C GLY A 177 7.17 12.04 -14.95
N ALA A 178 8.42 11.70 -15.30
CA ALA A 178 9.12 12.27 -16.44
C ALA A 178 8.43 11.90 -17.77
N VAL A 179 7.83 10.71 -17.84
CA VAL A 179 7.02 10.25 -18.97
C VAL A 179 5.66 9.79 -18.45
N ALA A 180 4.56 10.29 -19.03
CA ALA A 180 3.25 9.74 -18.71
C ALA A 180 3.14 8.32 -19.28
N ALA A 181 2.64 7.36 -18.49
CA ALA A 181 2.49 5.98 -18.96
C ALA A 181 1.68 5.87 -20.27
N ALA A 182 0.69 6.76 -20.45
CA ALA A 182 -0.16 6.82 -21.64
C ALA A 182 0.59 7.23 -22.92
N ASP A 183 1.78 7.83 -22.79
CA ASP A 183 2.61 8.27 -23.91
C ASP A 183 3.64 7.22 -24.33
N LEU A 184 3.70 6.07 -23.63
CA LEU A 184 4.53 4.94 -24.05
C LEU A 184 4.04 4.36 -25.38
N VAL A 185 4.97 3.82 -26.17
CA VAL A 185 4.66 3.13 -27.42
C VAL A 185 3.71 1.96 -27.14
N ASP A 186 2.68 1.83 -27.98
CA ASP A 186 1.62 0.82 -27.86
C ASP A 186 0.87 0.81 -26.51
N ALA A 187 0.90 1.92 -25.77
CA ALA A 187 0.13 2.08 -24.53
C ALA A 187 -1.37 1.96 -24.77
N ARG A 188 -2.03 1.18 -23.91
CA ARG A 188 -3.47 0.95 -23.92
C ARG A 188 -4.05 1.40 -22.58
N LEU A 189 -4.94 2.40 -22.62
CA LEU A 189 -5.81 2.72 -21.49
C LEU A 189 -6.88 1.63 -21.35
N VAL A 190 -6.88 0.94 -20.21
CA VAL A 190 -7.86 -0.09 -19.86
C VAL A 190 -8.76 0.42 -18.76
N VAL A 191 -10.04 0.62 -19.09
CA VAL A 191 -11.09 0.94 -18.12
C VAL A 191 -11.70 -0.36 -17.58
N PRO A 192 -11.80 -0.54 -16.26
CA PRO A 192 -12.38 -1.74 -15.67
C PRO A 192 -13.89 -1.82 -15.91
N HIS A 193 -14.42 -3.05 -15.92
CA HIS A 193 -15.87 -3.25 -15.98
C HIS A 193 -16.54 -2.96 -14.63
N ASP A 194 -17.62 -2.19 -14.66
CA ASP A 194 -18.36 -1.75 -13.46
C ASP A 194 -18.81 -2.89 -12.56
N ARG A 195 -19.11 -4.07 -13.14
CA ARG A 195 -19.55 -5.24 -12.38
C ARG A 195 -18.53 -5.67 -11.31
N TYR A 196 -17.23 -5.49 -11.55
CA TYR A 196 -16.19 -5.88 -10.58
C TYR A 196 -16.08 -4.89 -9.43
N ALA A 197 -16.20 -3.59 -9.71
CA ALA A 197 -16.30 -2.56 -8.68
C ALA A 197 -17.53 -2.79 -7.78
N ARG A 198 -18.70 -3.06 -8.38
CA ARG A 198 -19.92 -3.36 -7.62
C ARG A 198 -19.82 -4.65 -6.79
N ALA A 199 -19.15 -5.68 -7.30
CA ALA A 199 -18.91 -6.92 -6.56
C ALA A 199 -17.96 -6.67 -5.38
N PHE A 200 -16.90 -5.88 -5.58
CA PHE A 200 -15.97 -5.50 -4.53
C PHE A 200 -16.66 -4.71 -3.41
N ASP A 201 -17.42 -3.68 -3.77
CA ASP A 201 -18.20 -2.87 -2.82
C ASP A 201 -19.15 -3.71 -1.97
N ARG A 202 -19.70 -4.80 -2.52
CA ARG A 202 -20.57 -5.72 -1.78
C ARG A 202 -19.79 -6.47 -0.71
N VAL A 203 -18.66 -7.09 -1.10
CA VAL A 203 -17.81 -7.86 -0.19
C VAL A 203 -17.25 -6.99 0.94
N VAL A 204 -16.89 -5.73 0.66
CA VAL A 204 -16.42 -4.80 1.68
C VAL A 204 -17.52 -4.50 2.70
N ARG A 205 -18.75 -4.20 2.24
CA ARG A 205 -19.88 -3.94 3.16
C ARG A 205 -20.24 -5.16 4.02
N GLU A 206 -20.19 -6.36 3.44
CA GLU A 206 -20.42 -7.60 4.19
C GLU A 206 -19.39 -7.77 5.31
N ARG A 207 -18.09 -7.54 5.01
CA ARG A 207 -17.03 -7.58 6.02
C ARG A 207 -17.12 -6.51 7.10
N ASP A 208 -17.48 -5.28 6.73
CA ASP A 208 -17.64 -4.18 7.68
C ASP A 208 -18.81 -4.46 8.64
N GLY A 209 -19.85 -5.15 8.16
CA GLY A 209 -20.97 -5.62 8.98
C GLY A 209 -20.56 -6.71 9.97
N GLU A 210 -19.86 -7.74 9.50
CA GLU A 210 -19.36 -8.85 10.35
C GLU A 210 -18.40 -8.34 11.45
N GLN A 211 -17.49 -7.41 11.14
CA GLN A 211 -16.58 -6.82 12.14
C GLN A 211 -17.30 -5.93 13.16
N ALA A 212 -18.43 -5.32 12.81
CA ALA A 212 -19.21 -4.53 13.76
C ALA A 212 -20.00 -5.44 14.73
N GLU A 213 -20.54 -6.56 14.24
CA GLU A 213 -21.22 -7.56 15.07
C GLU A 213 -20.25 -8.24 16.05
N ASP A 214 -19.04 -8.60 15.62
CA ASP A 214 -18.00 -9.19 16.49
C ASP A 214 -17.52 -8.24 17.61
N VAL A 215 -17.59 -6.91 17.39
CA VAL A 215 -17.23 -5.90 18.40
C VAL A 215 -18.39 -5.66 19.38
N ASP A 216 -19.63 -5.65 18.89
CA ASP A 216 -20.82 -5.52 19.75
C ASP A 216 -21.02 -6.77 20.65
N ASP A 217 -20.71 -7.97 20.15
CA ASP A 217 -20.75 -9.21 20.94
C ASP A 217 -19.61 -9.31 21.98
N ALA A 218 -18.49 -8.60 21.75
CA ALA A 218 -17.43 -8.46 22.75
C ALA A 218 -17.79 -7.46 23.87
N GLU A 219 -18.84 -6.65 23.71
CA GLU A 219 -19.30 -5.61 24.65
C GLU A 219 -20.65 -5.89 25.36
N GLY A 220 -21.13 -7.15 25.44
CA GLY A 220 -22.31 -7.52 26.25
C GLY A 220 -22.10 -8.70 27.22
N PRO A 221 -22.82 -8.82 28.37
CA PRO A 221 -23.50 -7.85 29.23
C PRO A 221 -22.83 -7.84 30.64
N ALA A 222 -21.54 -7.55 30.77
CA ALA A 222 -20.87 -7.47 32.08
C ALA A 222 -20.75 -6.02 32.63
N ALA A 223 -20.92 -5.00 31.78
CA ALA A 223 -20.72 -3.60 32.18
C ALA A 223 -21.97 -2.91 32.77
N GLY A 224 -23.15 -3.54 32.69
CA GLY A 224 -24.42 -2.96 33.15
C GLY A 224 -24.72 -3.11 34.65
N ALA A 225 -24.02 -4.00 35.36
CA ALA A 225 -24.38 -4.38 36.73
C ALA A 225 -23.67 -3.59 37.84
N LEU A 226 -22.65 -2.79 37.54
CA LEU A 226 -21.85 -2.07 38.55
C LEU A 226 -22.21 -0.59 38.73
N ARG A 227 -23.21 -0.05 38.02
CA ARG A 227 -23.62 1.37 38.12
C ARG A 227 -24.95 1.65 38.81
N ARG A 228 -25.62 0.65 39.41
CA ARG A 228 -26.85 0.84 40.18
C ARG A 228 -26.76 0.16 41.55
N GLY A 229 -26.01 0.74 42.46
CA GLY A 229 -25.89 0.17 43.81
C GLY A 229 -25.01 0.93 44.78
N LEU A 230 -24.94 2.27 44.72
CA LEU A 230 -24.37 3.05 45.83
C LEU A 230 -25.31 4.20 46.15
N ARG A 231 -26.41 3.87 46.87
CA ARG A 231 -27.16 4.87 47.64
C ARG A 231 -26.29 5.23 48.85
N ALA A 232 -26.01 6.52 48.97
CA ALA A 232 -25.35 7.12 50.11
C ALA A 232 -26.17 6.88 51.40
N ASP A 233 -25.49 6.40 52.43
CA ASP A 233 -25.93 6.44 53.82
C ASP A 233 -25.33 7.71 54.47
N PRO A 234 -26.14 8.65 54.99
CA PRO A 234 -25.64 9.87 55.60
C PRO A 234 -25.57 9.69 57.11
N ARG A 235 -24.37 9.43 57.66
CA ARG A 235 -24.02 9.68 59.08
C ARG A 235 -22.57 9.24 59.35
N HIS A 236 -21.63 10.18 59.31
CA HIS A 236 -20.67 10.46 60.39
C HIS A 236 -19.57 11.39 59.84
N ASP A 237 -19.60 12.64 60.28
CA ASP A 237 -18.39 13.43 60.50
C ASP A 237 -17.93 13.12 61.94
N PRO A 238 -16.61 13.02 62.18
CA PRO A 238 -15.95 14.22 62.70
C PRO A 238 -14.51 14.46 62.21
N HIS A 239 -14.23 15.72 61.89
CA HIS A 239 -12.91 16.40 61.98
C HIS A 239 -12.38 16.42 63.44
N PRO A 240 -11.14 16.89 63.78
CA PRO A 240 -10.09 17.53 62.98
C PRO A 240 -8.63 17.11 63.31
N GLY A 241 -7.64 17.63 62.56
CA GLY A 241 -6.23 17.61 62.98
C GLY A 241 -5.27 18.21 61.94
N PRO A 242 -4.34 19.10 62.30
CA PRO A 242 -3.65 20.02 61.37
C PRO A 242 -2.43 19.39 60.68
N HIS A 243 -2.22 19.77 59.42
CA HIS A 243 -1.02 19.47 58.65
C HIS A 243 0.08 20.50 58.97
N PRO A 244 1.30 20.09 59.34
CA PRO A 244 2.43 21.01 59.46
C PRO A 244 3.02 21.36 58.08
N ASP A 245 3.40 22.63 57.97
CA ASP A 245 4.01 23.32 56.84
C ASP A 245 5.50 22.90 56.66
N PRO A 246 5.93 22.43 55.48
CA PRO A 246 7.30 21.93 55.29
C PRO A 246 8.36 22.97 54.87
N HIS A 247 8.13 24.29 54.96
CA HIS A 247 9.09 25.28 54.43
C HIS A 247 9.45 26.47 55.34
N ALA A 248 9.72 26.21 56.63
CA ALA A 248 10.13 27.26 57.56
C ALA A 248 11.46 26.99 58.28
N GLU A 249 12.56 26.64 57.59
CA GLU A 249 13.90 26.67 58.22
C GLU A 249 15.08 26.59 57.22
N GLU A 250 15.36 27.65 56.44
CA GLU A 250 16.72 27.82 55.87
C GLU A 250 17.02 29.25 55.37
N ARG A 251 16.88 30.26 56.25
CA ARG A 251 17.48 31.59 56.02
C ARG A 251 17.92 32.24 57.33
N ARG A 252 18.86 31.62 58.04
CA ARG A 252 19.77 32.29 58.98
C ARG A 252 21.09 31.52 59.07
N ARG A 253 22.03 31.84 58.18
CA ARG A 253 23.48 31.87 58.40
C ARG A 253 24.14 32.49 57.18
#